data_AF-A0A357G0A2-F1
#
_entry.id   AF-A0A357G0A2-F1
#
_cell.length_a   1.000
_cell.length_b   1.000
_cell.length_c   1.000
_cell.angle_alpha   90.00
_cell.angle_beta   90.00
_cell.angle_gamma   90.00
#
_symmetry.space_group_name_H-M   'P 1'
#
loop_
_entity.id
_entity.type
_entity.pdbx_description
1 polymer ?
#
loop_
_entity_poly.entity_id
_entity_poly.type
_entity_poly.pdbx_seq_one_letter_code
_entity_poly.pdbx_strand_id
1 'polypeptide(L)' 'SWDADVKFCQSTIGDTAAQFVAGLKTGEVGLLENLRFHKGEESNDNEYAKALAKLGDIYVN' A
#
# COMPACT_ATOMS: atom_id res chain seq x y z
N SER A 1 6.42 -19.77 15.47
CA SER A 1 7.31 -18.85 14.74
C SER A 1 6.49 -17.68 14.25
N TRP A 2 7.13 -16.55 13.95
CA TRP A 2 6.47 -15.35 13.42
C TRP A 2 6.57 -15.32 11.90
N ASP A 3 6.33 -16.47 11.25
CA ASP A 3 6.44 -16.58 9.80
C ASP A 3 5.20 -15.96 9.16
N ALA A 4 5.30 -14.69 8.78
CA ALA A 4 4.32 -14.04 7.93
C ALA A 4 4.81 -14.12 6.48
N ASP A 5 3.96 -14.58 5.57
CA ASP A 5 4.25 -14.54 4.13
C ASP A 5 4.21 -13.07 3.66
N VAL A 6 5.36 -12.57 3.22
CA VAL A 6 5.51 -11.19 2.77
C VAL A 6 5.46 -11.14 1.24
N LYS A 7 4.46 -10.43 0.73
CA LYS A 7 4.26 -10.20 -0.70
C LYS A 7 4.62 -8.76 -1.05
N PHE A 8 5.17 -8.56 -2.23
CA PHE A 8 5.60 -7.23 -2.68
C PHE A 8 4.75 -6.74 -3.87
N CYS A 9 4.40 -5.46 -3.87
CA CYS A 9 3.72 -4.78 -4.96
C CYS A 9 4.54 -3.58 -5.45
N GLN A 10 4.83 -3.53 -6.75
CA GLN A 10 5.55 -2.41 -7.37
C GLN A 10 4.74 -1.12 -7.46
N SER A 11 3.43 -1.17 -7.20
CA SER A 11 2.53 -0.02 -7.27
C SER A 11 2.07 0.38 -5.88
N THR A 12 2.04 1.68 -5.60
CA THR A 12 1.61 2.22 -4.31
C THR A 12 0.14 2.65 -4.28
N ILE A 13 -0.46 2.88 -5.47
CA ILE A 13 -1.85 3.29 -5.66
C ILE A 13 -2.39 2.75 -7.01
N GLY A 14 -3.68 2.97 -7.27
CA GLY A 14 -4.36 2.57 -8.50
C GLY A 14 -4.73 1.08 -8.54
N ASP A 15 -5.22 0.63 -9.69
CA ASP A 15 -5.85 -0.71 -9.82
C ASP A 15 -4.91 -1.85 -9.44
N THR A 16 -3.62 -1.75 -9.77
CA THR A 16 -2.61 -2.75 -9.40
C THR A 16 -2.48 -2.90 -7.88
N ALA A 17 -2.39 -1.78 -7.15
CA ALA A 17 -2.29 -1.81 -5.70
C ALA A 17 -3.60 -2.28 -5.06
N ALA A 18 -4.75 -1.83 -5.58
CA ALA A 18 -6.06 -2.24 -5.10
C ALA A 18 -6.29 -3.76 -5.26
N GLN A 19 -5.97 -4.32 -6.42
CA GLN A 19 -6.07 -5.77 -6.67
C GLN A 19 -5.09 -6.56 -5.81
N PHE A 20 -3.87 -6.05 -5.63
CA PHE A 20 -2.86 -6.66 -4.76
C PHE A 20 -3.36 -6.76 -3.32
N VAL A 21 -3.86 -5.66 -2.75
CA VAL A 21 -4.35 -5.64 -1.36
C VAL A 21 -5.63 -6.47 -1.21
N ALA A 22 -6.55 -6.41 -2.17
CA ALA A 22 -7.76 -7.25 -2.15
C ALA A 22 -7.46 -8.75 -2.24
N GLY A 23 -6.28 -9.14 -2.73
CA GLY A 23 -5.81 -10.51 -2.81
C GLY A 23 -5.10 -11.02 -1.54
N LEU A 24 -4.80 -10.15 -0.57
CA LEU A 24 -4.16 -10.55 0.68
C LEU A 24 -5.14 -11.36 1.55
N LYS A 25 -4.62 -12.43 2.13
CA LYS A 25 -5.35 -13.27 3.09
C LYS A 25 -5.03 -12.85 4.52
N THR A 26 -5.90 -13.23 5.45
CA THR A 26 -5.66 -13.03 6.88
C THR A 26 -4.31 -13.61 7.29
N GLY A 27 -3.45 -12.77 7.87
CA GLY A 27 -2.11 -13.14 8.33
C GLY A 27 -0.99 -12.94 7.31
N GLU A 28 -1.30 -12.58 6.06
CA GLU A 28 -0.30 -12.20 5.06
C GLU A 28 0.09 -10.73 5.21
N VAL A 29 1.31 -10.39 4.79
CA VAL A 29 1.83 -9.01 4.83
C VAL A 29 2.05 -8.52 3.40
N GLY A 30 1.41 -7.41 3.06
CA GLY A 30 1.66 -6.69 1.82
C GLY A 30 2.67 -5.56 2.03
N LEU A 31 3.75 -5.56 1.25
CA LEU A 31 4.72 -4.47 1.18
C LEU A 31 4.56 -3.77 -0.17
N LEU A 32 4.26 -2.47 -0.15
CA LEU A 32 4.22 -1.64 -1.35
C LEU A 32 5.63 -1.10 -1.66
N GLU A 33 5.82 -0.67 -2.91
CA GLU A 33 7.01 0.09 -3.32
C GLU A 33 7.18 1.35 -2.47
N ASN A 34 8.41 1.87 -2.44
CA ASN A 34 8.75 3.08 -1.71
C ASN A 34 7.88 4.27 -2.14
N LEU A 35 7.04 4.75 -1.21
CA LEU A 35 6.12 5.87 -1.44
C LEU A 35 6.85 7.14 -1.93
N ARG A 36 8.12 7.32 -1.54
CA ARG A 36 8.95 8.48 -1.93
C ARG A 36 9.32 8.51 -3.40
N PHE A 37 9.13 7.40 -4.13
CA PHE A 37 9.36 7.36 -5.58
C PHE A 37 8.19 7.92 -6.39
N HIS A 38 7.03 8.15 -5.76
CA HIS A 38 6.01 9.00 -6.33
C HIS A 38 6.38 10.46 -6.10
N LYS A 39 6.76 11.17 -7.16
CA LYS A 39 7.12 12.61 -7.17
C LYS A 39 6.07 13.56 -6.56
N GLY A 40 4.88 13.08 -6.19
CA GLY A 40 3.84 13.83 -5.47
C GLY A 40 4.03 13.90 -3.95
N GLU A 41 4.96 13.14 -3.35
CA GLU A 41 5.15 13.13 -1.89
C GLU A 41 5.72 14.45 -1.33
N GLU A 42 6.54 15.19 -2.10
CA GLU A 42 7.08 16.48 -1.66
C GLU A 42 6.03 17.60 -1.53
N SER A 43 4.81 17.40 -2.07
CA SER A 43 3.77 18.43 -2.11
C SER A 43 2.59 18.20 -1.15
N ASN A 44 2.64 17.19 -0.27
CA ASN A 44 1.51 16.82 0.59
C ASN A 44 0.22 16.63 -0.23
N ASP A 45 0.34 15.89 -1.34
CA ASP A 45 -0.75 15.71 -2.29
C ASP A 45 -1.92 14.93 -1.66
N ASN A 46 -3.02 15.65 -1.40
CA ASN A 46 -4.23 15.10 -0.81
C ASN A 46 -4.84 13.98 -1.66
N GLU A 47 -4.70 14.02 -2.99
CA GLU A 47 -5.22 12.96 -3.86
C GLU A 47 -4.38 11.69 -3.76
N TYR A 48 -3.06 11.82 -3.57
CA TYR A 48 -2.20 10.67 -3.30
C TYR A 48 -2.53 10.02 -1.95
N ALA A 49 -2.64 10.82 -0.89
CA ALA A 49 -3.02 10.33 0.44
C ALA A 49 -4.40 9.64 0.42
N LYS A 50 -5.37 10.23 -0.30
CA LYS A 50 -6.71 9.65 -0.46
C LYS A 50 -6.68 8.35 -1.26
N ALA A 51 -5.83 8.24 -2.28
CA ALA A 51 -5.68 7.00 -3.04
C ALA A 51 -5.03 5.89 -2.20
N LEU A 52 -4.03 6.22 -1.39
CA LEU A 52 -3.38 5.29 -0.46
C LEU A 52 -4.33 4.82 0.64
N ALA A 53 -5.10 5.74 1.23
CA ALA A 53 -6.07 5.42 2.28
C ALA A 53 -7.20 4.47 1.80
N LYS A 54 -7.49 4.42 0.51
CA LYS A 54 -8.46 3.45 -0.05
C LYS A 54 -7.96 2.00 0.01
N LEU A 55 -6.67 1.78 0.24
CA LEU A 55 -6.08 0.44 0.30
C LEU A 55 -6.27 -0.23 1.68
N GLY A 56 -6.66 0.50 2.73
CA GLY A 56 -6.79 -0.10 4.06
C GLY A 56 -7.78 0.62 4.95
N ASP A 57 -8.32 -0.10 5.92
CA ASP A 57 -9.34 0.43 6.82
C ASP A 57 -8.77 1.20 8.01
N ILE A 58 -7.53 0.87 8.41
CA ILE A 58 -6.86 1.41 9.61
C ILE A 58 -5.44 1.84 9.25
N TYR A 59 -5.07 3.03 9.72
CA TYR A 59 -3.71 3.55 9.67
C TYR A 59 -3.03 3.45 11.03
N VAL A 60 -1.77 3.02 11.05
CA VAL A 60 -0.92 2.90 12.25
C VAL A 60 0.42 3.58 11.95
N ASN A 61 0.91 4.41 12.87
CA ASN A 61 2.21 5.09 12.82
C ASN A 61 2.95 4.90 14.14
#